data_AF-A0A2M8LER2-F1
#
_entry.id   AF-A0A2M8LER2-F1
#
_cell.length_a   1.000
_cell.length_b   1.000
_cell.length_c   1.000
_cell.angle_alpha   90.00
_cell.angle_beta   90.00
_cell.angle_gamma   90.00
#
_symmetry.space_group_name_H-M   'P 1'
#
loop_
_entity.id
_entity.type
_entity.pdbx_description
1 polymer ?
#
loop_
_entity_poly.entity_id
_entity_poly.type
_entity_poly.pdbx_seq_one_letter_code
_entity_poly.pdbx_strand_id
1 'polypeptide(L)'
;MGLRTAKIAITTFSLMALLVPPVVLAGPLNASCDSGTDPKFSTVLNRVACDAGLIPSWQNDGIGEDTLLGIVGSLVSLTLGFVGIVFAILTIYGGYLWMTARGNKEQVTDAQDYIRNSVIGIIIVLATFSLTQFVVTQLIGVVTQASPGL
;
A
#
# COMPACT_ATOMS: atom_id res chain seq x y z
N MET A 1 6.69 2.89 -33.38
CA MET A 1 7.77 3.04 -32.36
C MET A 1 7.45 2.33 -31.03
N GLY A 2 6.36 1.55 -30.91
CA GLY A 2 5.74 1.22 -29.61
C GLY A 2 5.89 -0.20 -29.07
N LEU A 3 6.79 -1.05 -29.58
CA LEU A 3 6.95 -2.42 -29.03
C LEU A 3 8.17 -2.58 -28.09
N ARG A 4 9.16 -1.68 -28.20
CA ARG A 4 10.40 -1.72 -27.39
C ARG A 4 10.27 -0.98 -26.07
N THR A 5 9.55 0.14 -26.04
CA THR A 5 9.29 0.92 -24.81
C THR A 5 8.38 0.17 -23.84
N ALA A 6 7.37 -0.56 -24.33
CA ALA A 6 6.49 -1.40 -23.52
C ALA A 6 7.22 -2.60 -22.90
N LYS A 7 8.11 -3.26 -23.67
CA LYS A 7 8.93 -4.36 -23.16
C LYS A 7 9.91 -3.89 -22.07
N ILE A 8 10.53 -2.73 -22.27
CA ILE A 8 11.41 -2.12 -21.25
C ILE A 8 10.63 -1.84 -19.97
N ALA A 9 9.43 -1.25 -20.06
CA ALA A 9 8.59 -0.99 -18.89
C ALA A 9 8.16 -2.26 -18.14
N ILE A 10 7.84 -3.35 -18.85
CA ILE A 10 7.45 -4.63 -18.21
C ILE A 10 8.66 -5.31 -17.56
N THR A 11 9.84 -5.26 -18.20
CA THR A 11 11.07 -5.83 -17.64
C THR A 11 11.59 -5.05 -16.44
N THR A 12 11.49 -3.71 -16.44
CA THR A 12 11.89 -2.89 -15.29
C THR A 12 10.92 -3.08 -14.13
N PHE A 13 9.63 -3.23 -14.41
CA PHE A 13 8.60 -3.49 -13.40
C PHE A 13 8.76 -4.86 -12.73
N SER A 14 9.11 -5.90 -13.50
CA SER A 14 9.42 -7.24 -12.94
C SER A 14 10.73 -7.26 -12.17
N LEU A 15 11.75 -6.51 -12.60
CA LEU A 15 13.03 -6.41 -11.88
C LEU A 15 12.85 -5.61 -10.58
N MET A 16 12.03 -4.56 -10.61
CA MET A 16 11.70 -3.75 -9.44
C MET A 16 10.82 -4.55 -8.47
N ALA A 17 9.87 -5.36 -8.92
CA ALA A 17 9.09 -6.27 -8.07
C ALA A 17 9.93 -7.32 -7.33
N LEU A 18 11.09 -7.73 -7.87
CA LEU A 18 12.03 -8.66 -7.24
C LEU A 18 12.99 -7.98 -6.26
N LEU A 19 13.23 -6.67 -6.42
CA LEU A 19 14.13 -5.85 -5.61
C LEU A 19 13.41 -5.00 -4.55
N VAL A 20 12.09 -4.82 -4.69
CA VAL A 20 11.22 -4.08 -3.76
C VAL A 20 10.95 -4.81 -2.44
N PRO A 21 10.92 -6.15 -2.33
CA PRO A 21 10.75 -6.83 -1.03
C PRO A 21 11.87 -6.50 -0.02
N PRO A 22 13.17 -6.45 -0.38
CA PRO A 22 14.21 -6.03 0.57
C PRO A 22 14.29 -4.51 0.79
N VAL A 23 13.86 -3.66 -0.16
CA VAL A 23 13.94 -2.19 -0.02
C VAL A 23 12.85 -1.62 0.91
N VAL A 24 11.66 -2.20 0.92
CA VAL A 24 10.58 -1.77 1.83
C VAL A 24 10.86 -2.18 3.28
N LEU A 25 11.83 -3.07 3.52
CA LEU A 25 12.33 -3.42 4.85
C LEU A 25 13.50 -2.52 5.33
N ALA A 26 13.81 -1.44 4.61
CA ALA A 26 14.87 -0.50 4.96
C ALA A 26 14.34 0.95 5.03
N GLY A 27 13.33 1.19 5.87
CA GLY A 27 12.98 2.55 6.30
C GLY A 27 11.56 2.67 6.86
N PRO A 28 11.34 3.36 8.00
CA PRO A 28 10.07 3.35 8.69
C PRO A 28 9.12 4.40 8.08
N LEU A 29 7.90 3.99 7.73
CA LEU A 29 6.76 4.90 7.54
C LEU A 29 5.68 4.72 8.61
N ASN A 30 5.92 3.83 9.57
CA ASN A 30 5.03 3.57 10.69
C ASN A 30 5.87 3.10 11.88
N ALA A 31 6.27 4.04 12.74
CA ALA A 31 6.84 3.71 14.04
C ALA A 31 5.71 3.39 15.02
N SER A 32 4.98 2.29 14.83
CA SER A 32 4.06 1.81 15.85
C SER A 32 4.86 1.12 16.95
N CYS A 33 5.18 1.88 18.00
CA CYS A 33 5.65 1.35 19.28
C CYS A 33 4.46 0.74 20.03
N ASP A 34 4.01 -0.44 19.61
CA ASP A 34 3.03 -1.21 20.38
C ASP A 34 3.75 -2.01 21.45
N SER A 35 3.47 -1.66 22.69
CA SER A 35 4.00 -2.32 23.87
C SER A 35 2.79 -2.68 24.69
N GLY A 36 2.53 -3.97 24.79
CA GLY A 36 1.45 -4.51 25.61
C GLY A 36 1.38 -3.85 26.98
N THR A 37 0.18 -3.86 27.54
CA THR A 37 -0.18 -3.25 28.82
C THR A 37 0.32 -4.08 30.01
N ASP A 38 1.57 -4.53 30.00
CA ASP A 38 2.23 -5.14 31.15
C ASP A 38 2.95 -4.09 32.01
N PRO A 39 2.73 -4.03 33.33
CA PRO A 39 3.26 -2.99 34.22
C PRO A 39 4.75 -3.16 34.55
N LYS A 40 5.53 -3.78 33.67
CA LYS A 40 6.95 -4.06 33.88
C LYS A 40 7.80 -2.88 33.39
N PHE A 41 8.71 -2.42 34.24
CA PHE A 41 9.63 -1.31 33.94
C PHE A 41 10.52 -1.57 32.71
N SER A 42 10.85 -2.84 32.42
CA SER A 42 11.59 -3.23 31.22
C SER A 42 10.88 -2.80 29.93
N THR A 43 9.54 -2.85 29.92
CA THR A 43 8.70 -2.48 28.78
C THR A 43 8.68 -0.95 28.61
N VAL A 44 8.69 -0.19 29.71
CA VAL A 44 8.79 1.28 29.70
C VAL A 44 10.14 1.74 29.18
N LEU A 45 11.23 1.11 29.61
CA LEU A 45 12.57 1.40 29.08
C LEU A 45 12.64 1.13 27.58
N ASN A 46 12.01 0.05 27.12
CA ASN A 46 11.95 -0.32 25.70
C ASN A 46 11.16 0.70 24.87
N ARG A 47 10.04 1.24 25.39
CA ARG A 47 9.30 2.35 24.73
C ARG A 47 10.15 3.61 24.59
N VAL A 48 10.84 4.03 25.65
CA VAL A 48 11.65 5.26 25.63
C VAL A 48 12.87 5.09 24.72
N ALA A 49 13.48 3.91 24.70
CA ALA A 49 14.58 3.61 23.80
C ALA A 49 14.14 3.61 22.32
N CYS A 50 12.91 3.17 22.03
CA CYS A 50 12.35 3.13 20.68
C CYS A 50 11.91 4.52 20.18
N ASP A 51 11.26 5.34 21.02
CA ASP A 51 10.92 6.73 20.71
C ASP A 51 12.18 7.59 20.50
N ALA A 52 13.26 7.29 21.23
CA ALA A 52 14.57 7.92 21.07
C ALA A 52 15.38 7.39 19.87
N GLY A 53 14.88 6.39 19.12
CA GLY A 53 15.57 5.81 17.97
C GLY A 53 16.87 5.08 18.30
N LEU A 54 17.08 4.73 19.57
CA LEU A 54 18.31 4.09 20.06
C LEU A 54 18.30 2.57 19.86
N ILE A 55 17.11 1.98 19.70
CA ILE A 55 16.92 0.59 19.31
C ILE A 55 16.13 0.55 17.99
N PRO A 56 16.62 -0.17 16.97
CA PRO A 56 15.85 -0.35 15.75
C PRO A 56 14.78 -1.43 15.97
N SER A 57 13.51 -1.04 15.83
CA SER A 57 12.35 -1.94 15.96
C SER A 57 12.13 -2.77 14.68
N TRP A 58 13.04 -3.71 14.41
CA TRP A 58 12.87 -4.73 13.34
C TRP A 58 12.25 -6.04 13.83
N GLN A 59 11.65 -6.07 15.01
CA GLN A 59 11.19 -7.31 15.61
C GLN A 59 9.93 -7.14 16.47
N ASN A 60 8.99 -6.26 16.11
CA ASN A 60 7.67 -6.22 16.77
C ASN A 60 6.49 -5.89 15.83
N ASP A 61 6.64 -5.97 14.51
CA ASP A 61 5.46 -6.34 13.70
C ASP A 61 5.32 -7.85 13.89
N GLY A 62 4.35 -8.24 14.73
CA GLY A 62 4.04 -9.63 15.03
C GLY A 62 3.81 -10.44 13.76
N ILE A 63 4.85 -11.15 13.32
CA ILE A 63 4.71 -12.34 12.48
C ILE A 63 4.26 -13.49 13.40
N GLY A 64 2.97 -13.47 13.74
CA GLY A 64 2.26 -14.40 14.63
C GLY A 64 1.69 -13.61 15.82
N GLU A 65 0.39 -13.61 16.14
CA GLU A 65 -0.52 -14.76 16.21
C GLU A 65 -1.94 -14.39 15.77
N ASP A 66 -2.12 -14.33 14.45
CA ASP A 66 -3.33 -14.73 13.72
C ASP A 66 -2.85 -14.80 12.27
N THR A 67 -2.24 -15.93 11.91
CA THR A 67 -1.39 -16.13 10.72
C THR A 67 -2.03 -15.71 9.40
N LEU A 68 -3.35 -15.50 9.36
CA LEU A 68 -4.08 -14.92 8.24
C LEU A 68 -4.05 -13.39 8.21
N LEU A 69 -4.31 -12.70 9.32
CA LEU A 69 -4.42 -11.23 9.32
C LEU A 69 -3.07 -10.54 9.08
N GLY A 70 -1.98 -11.07 9.64
CA GLY A 70 -0.63 -10.53 9.42
C GLY A 70 -0.15 -10.68 7.97
N ILE A 71 -0.39 -11.85 7.36
CA ILE A 71 -0.05 -12.12 5.95
C ILE A 71 -0.90 -11.23 5.03
N VAL A 72 -2.20 -11.11 5.31
CA VAL A 72 -3.10 -10.26 4.53
C VAL A 72 -2.71 -8.78 4.65
N GLY A 73 -2.39 -8.28 5.85
CA GLY A 73 -1.96 -6.90 6.06
C GLY A 73 -0.69 -6.55 5.28
N SER A 74 0.31 -7.43 5.28
CA SER A 74 1.54 -7.26 4.51
C SER A 74 1.29 -7.30 3.00
N LEU A 75 0.48 -8.26 2.52
CA LEU A 75 0.16 -8.42 1.11
C LEU A 75 -0.65 -7.23 0.56
N VAL A 76 -1.62 -6.74 1.33
CA VAL A 76 -2.43 -5.57 0.98
C VAL A 76 -1.53 -4.34 0.90
N SER A 77 -0.67 -4.10 1.89
CA SER A 77 0.24 -2.94 1.91
C SER A 77 1.20 -2.93 0.72
N LEU A 78 1.76 -4.09 0.37
CA LEU A 78 2.62 -4.25 -0.81
C LEU A 78 1.85 -3.98 -2.11
N THR A 79 0.65 -4.56 -2.23
CA THR A 79 -0.17 -4.45 -3.44
C THR A 79 -0.66 -3.01 -3.65
N LEU A 80 -1.12 -2.33 -2.59
CA LEU A 80 -1.59 -0.94 -2.68
C LEU A 80 -0.48 0.02 -3.12
N GLY A 81 0.74 -0.13 -2.60
CA GLY A 81 1.88 0.68 -3.03
C GLY A 81 2.23 0.45 -4.51
N PHE A 82 2.23 -0.81 -4.94
CA PHE A 82 2.57 -1.18 -6.31
C PHE A 82 1.52 -0.67 -7.31
N VAL A 83 0.23 -0.81 -6.99
CA VAL A 83 -0.89 -0.31 -7.79
C VAL A 83 -0.83 1.22 -7.92
N GLY A 84 -0.57 1.94 -6.84
CA GLY A 84 -0.46 3.40 -6.86
C GLY A 84 0.59 3.92 -7.84
N ILE A 85 1.78 3.30 -7.87
CA ILE A 85 2.87 3.67 -8.78
C ILE A 85 2.49 3.41 -10.24
N VAL A 86 1.87 2.26 -10.54
CA VAL A 86 1.43 1.93 -11.92
C VAL A 86 0.43 2.96 -12.43
N PHE A 87 -0.56 3.30 -11.62
CA PHE A 87 -1.59 4.28 -11.99
C PHE A 87 -1.02 5.69 -12.22
N ALA A 88 -0.04 6.09 -11.40
CA ALA A 88 0.66 7.35 -11.60
C ALA A 88 1.37 7.40 -12.96
N ILE A 89 2.08 6.33 -13.34
CA ILE A 89 2.79 6.25 -14.62
C ILE A 89 1.81 6.26 -15.80
N LEU A 90 0.71 5.51 -15.73
CA LEU A 90 -0.33 5.48 -16.77
C LEU A 90 -0.98 6.85 -16.97
N THR A 91 -1.24 7.58 -15.90
CA THR A 91 -1.82 8.93 -15.96
C THR A 91 -0.88 9.92 -16.64
N ILE A 92 0.43 9.86 -16.33
CA ILE A 92 1.44 10.68 -17.00
C ILE A 92 1.55 10.32 -18.49
N TYR A 93 1.51 9.02 -18.82
CA TYR A 93 1.56 8.57 -20.21
C TYR A 93 0.34 9.02 -21.03
N GLY A 94 -0.88 8.88 -20.48
CA GLY A 94 -2.11 9.37 -21.12
C GLY A 94 -2.11 10.89 -21.31
N GLY A 95 -1.63 11.63 -20.31
CA GLY A 95 -1.48 13.09 -20.41
C GLY A 95 -0.48 13.50 -21.50
N TYR A 96 0.66 12.82 -21.58
CA TYR A 96 1.67 13.08 -22.62
C TYR A 96 1.15 12.76 -24.02
N LEU A 97 0.42 11.66 -24.18
CA LEU A 97 -0.19 11.27 -25.45
C LEU A 97 -1.23 12.30 -25.90
N TRP A 98 -2.01 12.84 -24.97
CA TRP A 98 -3.00 13.88 -25.27
C TRP A 98 -2.34 15.19 -25.74
N MET A 99 -1.23 15.60 -25.11
CA MET A 99 -0.50 16.82 -25.50
C MET A 99 0.25 16.68 -26.84
N THR A 100 0.64 15.46 -27.22
CA THR A 100 1.39 15.21 -28.46
C THR A 100 0.51 14.85 -29.66
N ALA A 101 -0.79 14.65 -29.44
CA ALA A 101 -1.78 14.48 -30.50
C ALA A 101 -2.00 15.80 -31.26
N ARG A 102 -1.15 16.09 -32.25
CA ARG A 102 -1.20 17.27 -33.14
C ARG A 102 -2.41 17.27 -34.09
N GLY A 103 -3.62 16.97 -33.60
CA GLY A 103 -4.86 16.92 -34.39
C GLY A 103 -5.23 15.53 -34.95
N ASN A 104 -4.48 14.47 -34.63
CA ASN A 104 -4.87 13.11 -34.98
C ASN A 104 -5.94 12.60 -34.00
N LYS A 105 -7.21 12.58 -34.44
CA LYS A 105 -8.38 12.05 -33.72
C LYS A 105 -8.14 10.75 -32.93
N GLU A 106 -7.32 9.86 -33.43
CA GLU A 106 -7.14 8.49 -32.93
C GLU A 106 -6.27 8.51 -31.68
N GLN A 107 -5.19 9.29 -31.72
CA GLN A 107 -4.33 9.51 -30.54
C GLN A 107 -5.06 10.29 -29.45
N VAL A 108 -5.98 11.19 -29.81
CA VAL A 108 -6.83 11.89 -28.83
C VAL A 108 -7.81 10.92 -28.17
N THR A 109 -8.41 10.02 -28.94
CA THR A 109 -9.38 9.03 -28.43
C THR A 109 -8.67 8.04 -27.51
N ASP A 110 -7.54 7.48 -27.96
CA ASP A 110 -6.70 6.59 -27.16
C ASP A 110 -6.25 7.26 -25.84
N ALA A 111 -5.80 8.52 -25.91
CA ALA A 111 -5.38 9.26 -24.72
C ALA A 111 -6.54 9.48 -23.73
N GLN A 112 -7.75 9.76 -24.22
CA GLN A 112 -8.93 9.87 -23.35
C GLN A 112 -9.29 8.53 -22.72
N ASP A 113 -9.18 7.43 -23.45
CA ASP A 113 -9.47 6.09 -22.92
C ASP A 113 -8.46 5.71 -21.83
N TYR A 114 -7.17 6.01 -22.00
CA TYR A 114 -6.17 5.83 -20.95
C TYR A 114 -6.48 6.65 -19.70
N ILE A 115 -6.85 7.93 -19.86
CA ILE A 115 -7.21 8.79 -18.72
C ILE A 115 -8.47 8.29 -18.02
N ARG A 116 -9.52 7.90 -18.76
CA ARG A 116 -10.76 7.36 -18.20
C ARG A 116 -10.50 6.08 -17.39
N ASN A 117 -9.72 5.15 -17.94
CA ASN A 117 -9.36 3.92 -17.24
C ASN A 117 -8.52 4.19 -15.98
N SER A 118 -7.59 5.15 -16.02
CA SER A 118 -6.82 5.56 -14.84
C SER A 118 -7.71 6.15 -13.73
N VAL A 119 -8.65 7.03 -14.08
CA VAL A 119 -9.56 7.67 -13.10
C VAL A 119 -10.44 6.63 -12.42
N ILE A 120 -10.98 5.66 -13.17
CA ILE A 120 -11.83 4.59 -12.63
C ILE A 120 -11.07 3.77 -11.58
N GLY A 121 -9.80 3.44 -11.82
CA GLY A 121 -9.02 2.68 -10.84
C GLY A 121 -8.71 3.45 -9.56
N ILE A 122 -8.46 4.75 -9.63
CA ILE A 122 -8.29 5.60 -8.43
C ILE A 122 -9.57 5.58 -7.58
N ILE A 123 -10.74 5.69 -8.23
CA ILE A 123 -12.03 5.65 -7.55
C ILE A 123 -12.24 4.30 -6.85
N ILE A 124 -11.87 3.18 -7.49
CA ILE A 124 -12.02 1.84 -6.91
C ILE A 124 -11.14 1.68 -5.65
N VAL A 125 -9.91 2.17 -5.67
CA VAL A 125 -9.00 2.09 -4.50
C VAL A 125 -9.58 2.88 -3.31
N LEU A 126 -10.07 4.09 -3.57
CA LEU A 126 -10.74 4.91 -2.55
C LEU A 126 -11.98 4.21 -2.00
N ALA A 127 -12.83 3.66 -2.87
CA ALA A 127 -14.03 2.93 -2.48
C ALA A 127 -13.69 1.68 -1.64
N THR A 128 -12.64 0.94 -2.02
CA THR A 128 -12.18 -0.25 -1.28
C THR A 128 -11.75 0.12 0.13
N PHE A 129 -10.97 1.19 0.30
CA PHE A 129 -10.55 1.63 1.62
C PHE A 129 -11.73 2.06 2.50
N SER A 130 -12.68 2.83 1.95
CA SER A 130 -13.90 3.21 2.66
C SER A 130 -14.75 2.02 3.07
N LEU A 131 -14.90 1.02 2.17
CA LEU A 131 -15.64 -0.20 2.47
C LEU A 131 -14.97 -1.04 3.57
N THR A 132 -13.65 -1.20 3.52
CA THR A 132 -12.90 -1.96 4.54
C THR A 132 -13.09 -1.35 5.92
N GLN A 133 -12.94 -0.03 6.05
CA GLN A 133 -13.16 0.66 7.32
C GLN A 133 -14.59 0.45 7.84
N PHE A 134 -15.58 0.56 6.96
CA PHE A 134 -16.98 0.33 7.32
C PHE A 134 -17.21 -1.09 7.86
N VAL A 135 -16.69 -2.11 7.17
CA VAL A 135 -16.83 -3.52 7.59
C VAL A 135 -16.15 -3.76 8.93
N VAL A 136 -14.92 -3.29 9.12
CA VAL A 136 -14.15 -3.46 10.37
C VAL A 136 -14.86 -2.80 11.55
N THR A 137 -15.36 -1.57 11.40
CA THR A 137 -16.10 -0.88 12.47
C THR A 137 -17.37 -1.63 12.87
N GLN A 138 -18.12 -2.16 11.90
CA GLN A 138 -19.33 -2.94 12.18
C GLN A 138 -19.01 -4.27 12.88
N LEU A 139 -17.94 -4.96 12.45
CA LEU A 139 -17.49 -6.20 13.09
C LEU A 139 -16.99 -6.00 14.53
N ILE A 140 -16.18 -4.97 14.78
CA ILE A 140 -15.67 -4.68 16.14
C ILE A 140 -16.81 -4.29 17.09
N GLY A 141 -17.81 -3.55 16.61
CA GLY A 141 -18.98 -3.20 17.42
C GLY A 141 -19.83 -4.41 17.84
N VAL A 142 -19.87 -5.47 17.03
CA VAL A 142 -20.60 -6.70 17.33
C VAL A 142 -19.78 -7.64 18.23
N VAL A 143 -18.47 -7.76 17.99
CA VAL A 143 -17.58 -8.64 18.78
C VAL A 143 -17.38 -8.12 20.22
N THR A 144 -17.36 -6.80 20.43
CA THR A 144 -17.22 -6.21 21.77
C THR A 144 -18.47 -6.34 22.65
N GLN A 145 -19.64 -6.62 22.07
CA GLN A 145 -20.87 -6.95 22.81
C GLN A 145 -20.96 -8.44 23.20
N ALA A 146 -20.14 -9.31 22.60
CA ALA A 146 -20.12 -10.74 22.89
C ALA A 146 -19.19 -11.14 24.06
N SER A 147 -18.45 -10.20 24.65
CA SER A 147 -17.68 -10.43 25.89
C SER A 147 -18.16 -9.54 27.04
N PRO A 148 -19.31 -9.88 27.66
CA PRO A 148 -19.61 -9.42 29.01
C PRO A 148 -18.82 -10.29 30.00
N GLY A 149 -17.61 -9.84 30.35
CA GLY A 149 -16.92 -10.22 31.57
C GLY A 149 -16.09 -11.51 31.53
N LEU A 150 -14.79 -11.35 31.76
CA LEU A 150 -14.11 -11.99 32.88
C LEU A 150 -13.12 -11.00 33.51
#